data_AF-A0A1H0XRS5-F1
#
_entry.id   AF-A0A1H0XRS5-F1
#
_cell.length_a   1.000
_cell.length_b   1.000
_cell.length_c   1.000
_cell.angle_alpha   90.00
_cell.angle_beta   90.00
_cell.angle_gamma   90.00
#
_symmetry.space_group_name_H-M   'P 1'
#
loop_
_entity.id
_entity.type
_entity.pdbx_description
1 polymer ?
#
loop_
_entity_poly.entity_id
_entity_poly.type
_entity_poly.pdbx_seq_one_letter_code
_entity_poly.pdbx_strand_id
1 'polypeptide(L)' 'MSGTVRDYLADAYNPTIRGSAILLSTSGFVLFVFLGSPDFTDPYYLFGLGTTILAVISAVIMLVSVRMERR' A
#
# COMPACT_ATOMS: atom_id res chain seq x y z
N MET A 1 13.82 -2.76 24.49
CA MET A 1 14.03 -1.67 23.51
C MET A 1 13.28 -1.87 22.19
N SER A 2 13.18 -3.09 21.65
CA SER A 2 12.36 -3.38 20.45
C SER A 2 10.84 -3.16 20.67
N GLY A 3 10.30 -3.52 21.85
CA GLY A 3 8.88 -3.35 22.15
C GLY A 3 8.39 -1.90 22.10
N THR A 4 9.07 -0.97 22.77
CA THR A 4 8.68 0.44 22.81
C THR A 4 8.71 1.12 21.44
N VAL A 5 9.70 0.81 20.60
CA VAL A 5 9.78 1.34 19.23
C VAL A 5 8.66 0.76 18.37
N ARG A 6 8.37 -0.54 18.50
CA ARG A 6 7.27 -1.19 17.81
C ARG A 6 5.91 -0.63 18.25
N ASP A 7 5.69 -0.42 19.54
CA ASP A 7 4.43 0.10 20.07
C ASP A 7 4.24 1.57 19.64
N TYR A 8 5.31 2.38 19.68
CA TYR A 8 5.27 3.76 19.17
C TYR A 8 4.99 3.80 17.66
N LEU A 9 5.58 2.89 16.88
CA LEU A 9 5.30 2.77 15.45
C LEU A 9 3.88 2.24 15.20
N ALA A 10 3.39 1.29 15.98
CA ALA A 10 2.03 0.77 15.85
C ALA A 10 0.98 1.85 16.17
N ASP A 11 1.26 2.71 17.15
CA ASP A 11 0.38 3.82 17.52
C ASP A 11 0.48 4.99 16.52
N ALA A 12 1.70 5.35 16.10
CA ALA A 12 1.93 6.42 15.12
C ALA A 12 1.48 6.04 13.68
N TYR A 13 1.65 4.78 13.29
CA TYR A 13 1.24 4.24 11.99
C TYR A 13 -0.02 3.39 12.08
N ASN A 14 -0.85 3.55 13.12
CA ASN A 14 -2.08 2.79 13.26
C ASN A 14 -2.93 2.96 11.98
N PRO A 15 -3.00 1.96 11.09
CA PRO A 15 -3.55 2.18 9.76
C PRO A 15 -5.05 2.36 9.94
N THR A 16 -5.55 3.58 9.77
CA THR A 16 -7.01 3.77 9.81
C THR A 16 -7.62 3.06 8.61
N ILE A 17 -8.73 2.34 8.82
CA ILE A 17 -9.49 1.67 7.75
C ILE A 17 -9.73 2.61 6.56
N ARG A 18 -10.01 3.89 6.86
CA ARG A 18 -10.21 4.94 5.88
C ARG A 18 -8.92 5.28 5.11
N GLY A 19 -7.79 5.40 5.79
CA GLY A 19 -6.49 5.62 5.17
C GLY A 19 -6.09 4.48 4.24
N SER A 20 -6.25 3.24 4.67
CA SER A 20 -5.98 2.05 3.85
C SER A 20 -6.88 1.99 2.62
N ALA A 21 -8.17 2.33 2.76
CA ALA A 21 -9.10 2.38 1.63
C ALA A 21 -8.71 3.46 0.60
N ILE A 22 -8.33 4.66 1.05
CA ILE A 22 -7.85 5.75 0.17
C ILE A 22 -6.58 5.32 -0.56
N LEU A 23 -5.63 4.69 0.15
CA LEU A 23 -4.38 4.21 -0.42
C LEU A 23 -4.63 3.13 -1.49
N LEU A 24 -5.58 2.22 -1.22
CA LEU A 24 -5.97 1.17 -2.15
C LEU A 24 -6.62 1.75 -3.42
N SER A 25 -7.57 2.69 -3.26
CA SER A 25 -8.23 3.34 -4.41
C SER A 25 -7.24 4.14 -5.26
N THR A 26 -6.34 4.89 -4.62
CA THR A 26 -5.33 5.70 -5.33
C THR A 26 -4.33 4.82 -6.06
N SER A 27 -3.80 3.79 -5.39
CA SER A 27 -2.87 2.82 -6.01
C SER A 27 -3.54 2.06 -7.15
N GLY A 28 -4.81 1.69 -7.00
CA GLY A 28 -5.58 1.03 -8.05
C GLY A 28 -5.79 1.93 -9.28
N PHE A 29 -6.06 3.22 -9.08
CA PHE A 29 -6.16 4.18 -10.18
C PHE A 29 -4.83 4.34 -10.92
N VAL A 30 -3.72 4.45 -10.19
CA VAL A 30 -2.38 4.55 -10.79
C VAL A 30 -2.07 3.28 -11.59
N LEU A 31 -2.39 2.09 -11.05
CA LEU A 31 -2.22 0.82 -11.75
C LEU A 31 -3.03 0.77 -13.06
N PHE A 32 -4.28 1.26 -13.01
CA PHE A 32 -5.14 1.36 -14.19
C PHE A 32 -4.53 2.27 -15.26
N VAL A 33 -3.95 3.41 -14.87
CA VAL A 33 -3.25 4.32 -15.80
C VAL A 33 -2.03 3.64 -16.44
N PHE A 34 -1.20 2.95 -15.65
CA PHE A 34 -0.06 2.19 -16.19
C PHE A 34 -0.50 1.13 -17.19
N LEU A 35 -1.54 0.35 -16.87
CA LEU A 35 -2.06 -0.70 -17.74
C LEU A 35 -2.74 -0.16 -19.01
N GLY A 36 -3.22 1.08 -19.00
CA GLY A 36 -3.89 1.70 -20.13
C GLY A 36 -2.97 2.08 -21.30
N SER A 37 -1.66 2.20 -21.07
CA SER A 37 -0.66 2.48 -22.12
C SER A 37 0.68 1.85 -21.74
N PRO A 38 0.82 0.53 -21.93
CA PRO A 38 2.00 -0.18 -21.47
C PRO A 38 3.23 0.10 -22.32
N ASP A 39 4.32 0.54 -21.69
CA ASP A 39 5.65 0.67 -22.30
C ASP A 39 6.67 -0.18 -21.55
N PHE A 40 6.74 -1.47 -21.90
CA PHE A 40 7.66 -2.41 -21.26
C PHE A 40 9.14 -2.20 -21.64
N THR A 41 9.41 -1.32 -22.60
CA THR A 41 10.77 -0.95 -23.01
C THR A 41 11.35 0.18 -22.16
N ASP A 42 10.50 0.97 -21.51
CA ASP A 42 10.92 2.01 -20.59
C ASP A 42 11.21 1.42 -19.18
N PRO A 43 12.46 1.51 -18.67
CA PRO A 43 12.78 1.05 -17.32
C PRO A 43 12.01 1.80 -16.21
N TYR A 44 11.63 3.06 -16.43
CA TYR A 44 10.84 3.83 -15.47
C TYR A 44 9.39 3.35 -15.41
N TYR A 45 8.84 2.87 -16.53
CA TYR A 45 7.52 2.25 -16.55
C TYR A 45 7.51 0.97 -15.71
N LEU A 46 8.49 0.08 -15.91
CA LEU A 46 8.61 -1.17 -15.13
C LEU A 46 8.80 -0.90 -13.64
N PHE A 47 9.61 0.11 -13.29
CA PHE A 47 9.80 0.53 -11.91
C PHE A 47 8.52 1.10 -11.29
N GLY A 48 7.81 1.97 -12.02
CA GLY A 48 6.53 2.55 -11.61
C GLY A 48 5.45 1.49 -11.42
N LEU A 49 5.37 0.53 -12.34
CA LEU A 49 4.46 -0.61 -12.24
C LEU A 49 4.77 -1.47 -11.01
N GLY A 50 6.04 -1.82 -10.79
CA GLY A 50 6.48 -2.63 -9.65
C GLY A 50 6.19 -1.95 -8.30
N THR A 51 6.50 -0.66 -8.18
CA THR A 51 6.21 0.12 -6.97
C THR A 51 4.71 0.25 -6.70
N THR A 52 3.90 0.44 -7.75
CA THR A 52 2.44 0.50 -7.63
C THR A 52 1.85 -0.84 -7.16
N ILE A 53 2.35 -1.97 -7.67
CA ILE A 53 1.94 -3.31 -7.21
C ILE A 53 2.27 -3.50 -5.72
N LEU A 54 3.47 -3.11 -5.29
CA LEU A 54 3.86 -3.18 -3.88
C LEU A 54 2.98 -2.29 -2.99
N ALA A 55 2.59 -1.11 -3.47
CA ALA A 55 1.68 -0.20 -2.77
C ALA A 55 0.27 -0.80 -2.61
N VAL A 56 -0.23 -1.50 -3.63
CA VAL A 56 -1.50 -2.23 -3.53
C VAL A 56 -1.40 -3.35 -2.49
N ILE A 57 -0.34 -4.17 -2.53
CA ILE A 57 -0.13 -5.27 -1.59
C ILE A 57 -0.04 -4.73 -0.14
N SER A 58 0.71 -3.66 0.09
CA SER A 58 0.86 -3.08 1.43
C SER A 58 -0.46 -2.51 1.95
N ALA A 59 -1.26 -1.85 1.10
CA ALA A 59 -2.58 -1.36 1.46
C ALA A 59 -3.54 -2.51 1.86
N VAL A 60 -3.49 -3.65 1.14
CA VAL A 60 -4.27 -4.85 1.48
C VAL A 60 -3.82 -5.43 2.81
N ILE A 61 -2.50 -5.59 3.03
CA ILE A 61 -1.96 -6.12 4.29
C ILE A 61 -2.39 -5.23 5.47
N MET A 62 -2.23 -3.91 5.35
CA MET A 62 -2.68 -2.96 6.38
C MET A 62 -4.18 -3.13 6.68
N LEU A 63 -5.02 -3.22 5.65
CA LEU A 63 -6.46 -3.38 5.83
C LEU A 63 -6.80 -4.71 6.53
N VAL A 64 -6.11 -5.80 6.17
CA VAL A 64 -6.29 -7.12 6.80
C VAL A 64 -5.81 -7.11 8.25
N SER A 65 -4.64 -6.54 8.54
CA SER A 65 -4.12 -6.41 9.91
C SER A 65 -5.08 -5.65 10.81
N VAL A 66 -5.59 -4.51 10.36
CA VAL A 66 -6.57 -3.70 11.11
C VAL A 66 -7.89 -4.45 11.32
N ARG A 67 -8.30 -5.26 10.34
CA ARG A 67 -9.48 -6.14 10.46
C ARG A 67 -9.26 -7.27 11.46
N MET A 68 -8.06 -7.86 11.51
CA MET A 68 -7.74 -8.94 12.43
C MET A 68 -7.57 -8.46 13.87
N GLU A 69 -6.99 -7.28 14.08
CA GLU A 69 -6.77 -6.70 15.41
C GLU A 69 -8.06 -6.22 16.08
N ARG A 70 -9.12 -5.98 15.30
CA ARG A 70 -10.47 -5.65 15.81
C ARG A 70 -11.33 -6.88 16.13
N ARG A 71 -10.85 -8.10 15.91
CA ARG A 71 -11.60 -9.35 16.13
C ARG A 71 -11.10 -10.06 17.38
#